data_AF-A0A3D0HR20-F1
#
_entry.id   AF-A0A3D0HR20-F1
#
_cell.length_a   1.000
_cell.length_b   1.000
_cell.length_c   1.000
_cell.angle_alpha   90.00
_cell.angle_beta   90.00
_cell.angle_gamma   90.00
#
_symmetry.space_group_name_H-M   'P 1'
#
loop_
_entity.id
_entity.type
_entity.pdbx_description
1 polymer ?
#
loop_
_entity_poly.entity_id
_entity_poly.type
_entity_poly.pdbx_seq_one_letter_code
_entity_poly.pdbx_strand_id
1 'polypeptide(L)'
;MIEVDISGTEFSYDMKALAMVFYPEKECRVVEHPEISTEDGYSINWRMNGKKWKKHFPRPYTKNQIKKEVYEYLKAQSGKELPWGILTGIRPAKIPLRLMMQGKEEAEIEDILKEEYFCREDKVRLAVDVAKKEFSLTQGMQHETCANVYIGIPFCPTICAYCSFSSFPAGRYQDKMDAY
;
A
#
# COMPACT_ATOMS: atom_id res chain seq x y z
N MET A 1 -9.20 -20.00 3.11
CA MET A 1 -9.36 -19.19 1.91
C MET A 1 -10.15 -17.94 2.26
N ILE A 2 -9.78 -16.81 1.66
CA ILE A 2 -10.53 -15.55 1.69
C ILE A 2 -11.18 -15.40 0.33
N GLU A 3 -12.50 -15.21 0.31
CA GLU A 3 -13.24 -14.93 -0.93
C GLU A 3 -13.80 -13.52 -0.86
N VAL A 4 -13.60 -12.74 -1.92
CA VAL A 4 -14.08 -11.36 -2.03
C VAL A 4 -14.83 -11.22 -3.33
N ASP A 5 -16.15 -11.02 -3.25
CA ASP A 5 -16.95 -10.67 -4.42
C ASP A 5 -17.06 -9.15 -4.49
N ILE A 6 -16.79 -8.57 -5.66
CA ILE A 6 -16.81 -7.13 -5.90
C ILE A 6 -17.70 -6.79 -7.09
N SER A 7 -18.37 -5.64 -7.06
CA SER A 7 -19.26 -5.23 -8.14
C SER A 7 -18.56 -4.63 -9.36
N GLY A 8 -17.27 -4.32 -9.24
CA GLY A 8 -16.42 -3.80 -10.32
C GLY A 8 -14.95 -4.12 -10.05
N THR A 9 -14.11 -4.13 -11.07
CA THR A 9 -12.71 -4.57 -10.94
C THR A 9 -11.73 -3.52 -10.42
N GLU A 10 -12.15 -2.26 -10.25
CA GLU A 10 -11.27 -1.10 -10.00
C GLU A 10 -10.41 -1.25 -8.74
N PHE A 11 -10.89 -2.00 -7.75
CA PHE A 11 -10.20 -2.21 -6.47
C PHE A 11 -9.78 -3.66 -6.22
N SER A 12 -9.82 -4.52 -7.24
CA SER A 12 -9.49 -5.95 -7.12
C SER A 12 -8.09 -6.18 -6.52
N TYR A 13 -7.08 -5.45 -7.03
CA TYR A 13 -5.72 -5.52 -6.50
C TYR A 13 -5.64 -5.07 -5.04
N ASP A 14 -6.32 -3.97 -4.67
CA ASP A 14 -6.30 -3.44 -3.32
C ASP A 14 -6.91 -4.42 -2.31
N MET A 15 -8.01 -5.09 -2.68
CA MET A 15 -8.65 -6.13 -1.85
C MET A 15 -7.69 -7.30 -1.61
N LYS A 16 -7.07 -7.79 -2.69
CA LYS A 16 -6.10 -8.89 -2.60
C LYS A 16 -4.88 -8.48 -1.75
N ALA A 17 -4.35 -7.27 -1.95
CA ALA A 17 -3.20 -6.77 -1.22
C ALA A 17 -3.49 -6.63 0.28
N LEU A 18 -4.64 -6.05 0.66
CA LEU A 18 -5.04 -5.95 2.06
C LEU A 18 -5.23 -7.34 2.69
N ALA A 19 -5.90 -8.27 1.99
CA ALA A 19 -6.06 -9.65 2.46
C ALA A 19 -4.72 -10.33 2.74
N MET A 20 -3.77 -10.25 1.82
CA MET A 20 -2.45 -10.88 1.94
C MET A 20 -1.60 -10.28 3.07
N VAL A 21 -1.75 -8.99 3.37
CA VAL A 21 -0.97 -8.36 4.45
C VAL A 21 -1.56 -8.70 5.83
N PHE A 22 -2.87 -8.79 5.97
CA PHE A 22 -3.51 -9.20 7.22
C PHE A 22 -3.41 -10.72 7.50
N TYR A 23 -3.51 -11.53 6.44
CA TYR A 23 -3.54 -12.99 6.49
C TYR A 23 -2.61 -13.60 5.42
N PRO A 24 -1.28 -13.44 5.55
CA PRO A 24 -0.31 -13.93 4.56
C PRO A 24 -0.34 -15.46 4.37
N GLU A 25 -0.85 -16.19 5.34
CA GLU A 25 -1.02 -17.64 5.31
C GLU A 25 -2.27 -18.11 4.54
N LYS A 26 -3.18 -17.19 4.18
CA LYS A 26 -4.43 -17.52 3.49
C LYS A 26 -4.37 -17.10 2.04
N GLU A 27 -4.80 -18.01 1.17
CA GLU A 27 -5.07 -17.67 -0.22
C GLU A 27 -6.30 -16.74 -0.31
N CYS A 28 -6.20 -15.70 -1.14
CA CYS A 28 -7.26 -14.73 -1.40
C CYS A 28 -7.68 -14.77 -2.87
N ARG A 29 -8.97 -15.03 -3.09
CA ARG A 29 -9.61 -14.98 -4.40
C ARG A 29 -10.56 -13.79 -4.45
N VAL A 30 -10.36 -12.93 -5.43
CA VAL A 30 -11.22 -11.79 -5.73
C VAL A 30 -11.95 -12.07 -7.03
N VAL A 31 -13.28 -11.99 -7.04
CA VAL A 31 -14.14 -12.30 -8.19
C VAL A 31 -15.10 -11.15 -8.43
N GLU A 32 -15.24 -10.74 -9.69
CA GLU A 32 -16.22 -9.75 -10.09
C GLU A 32 -17.60 -10.39 -10.23
N HIS A 33 -18.60 -9.77 -9.59
CA HIS A 33 -20.00 -10.15 -9.62
C HIS A 33 -20.83 -8.86 -9.72
N PRO A 34 -21.06 -8.31 -10.93
CA PRO A 34 -21.76 -7.03 -11.10
C PRO A 34 -23.14 -7.00 -10.44
N GLU A 35 -23.80 -8.16 -10.37
CA GLU A 35 -25.11 -8.36 -9.76
C GLU A 35 -25.18 -8.07 -8.26
N ILE A 36 -24.04 -7.98 -7.54
CA ILE A 36 -24.05 -7.65 -6.11
C ILE A 36 -24.27 -6.16 -5.86
N SER A 37 -24.13 -5.29 -6.86
CA SER A 37 -24.52 -3.88 -6.74
C SER A 37 -25.99 -3.72 -7.11
N THR A 38 -26.85 -3.79 -6.09
CA THR A 38 -28.29 -3.55 -6.24
C THR A 38 -28.65 -2.06 -6.33
N GLU A 39 -27.68 -1.19 -6.06
CA GLU A 39 -27.79 0.27 -6.02
C GLU A 39 -26.62 0.91 -6.77
N ASP A 40 -26.75 2.19 -7.16
CA ASP A 40 -25.68 2.94 -7.83
C ASP A 40 -24.50 3.16 -6.88
N GLY A 41 -23.36 2.54 -7.19
CA GLY A 41 -22.21 2.58 -6.30
C GLY A 41 -21.24 1.43 -6.54
N TYR A 42 -20.53 1.07 -5.48
CA TYR A 42 -19.61 -0.06 -5.44
C TYR A 42 -19.93 -0.94 -4.24
N SER A 43 -19.92 -2.26 -4.41
CA SER A 43 -20.31 -3.22 -3.37
C SER A 43 -19.23 -4.29 -3.21
N ILE A 44 -19.03 -4.70 -1.95
CA ILE A 44 -18.07 -5.74 -1.56
C ILE A 44 -18.77 -6.75 -0.67
N ASN A 45 -18.64 -8.04 -1.00
CA ASN A 45 -18.96 -9.14 -0.11
C ASN A 45 -17.68 -9.89 0.25
N TRP A 46 -17.28 -9.81 1.52
CA TRP A 46 -16.10 -10.48 2.05
C TRP A 46 -16.49 -11.73 2.83
N ARG A 47 -15.84 -12.86 2.55
CA ARG A 47 -16.09 -14.13 3.22
C ARG A 47 -14.79 -14.75 3.72
N MET A 48 -14.75 -15.04 5.02
CA MET A 48 -13.59 -15.64 5.67
C MET A 48 -14.01 -16.42 6.92
N ASN A 49 -13.56 -17.67 7.04
CA ASN A 49 -13.82 -18.55 8.19
C ASN A 49 -15.33 -18.65 8.55
N GLY A 50 -16.20 -18.77 7.53
CA GLY A 50 -17.66 -18.83 7.73
C GLY A 50 -18.34 -17.50 8.05
N LYS A 51 -17.57 -16.44 8.37
CA LYS A 51 -18.11 -15.09 8.55
C LYS A 51 -18.29 -14.41 7.20
N LYS A 52 -19.39 -13.67 7.07
CA LYS A 52 -19.69 -12.81 5.91
C LYS A 52 -19.74 -11.37 6.37
N TRP A 53 -19.14 -10.48 5.58
CA TRP A 53 -19.23 -9.04 5.72
C TRP A 53 -19.60 -8.45 4.38
N LYS A 54 -20.49 -7.46 4.38
CA LYS A 54 -20.96 -6.80 3.17
C LYS A 54 -20.91 -5.29 3.38
N LYS A 55 -20.54 -4.56 2.34
CA LYS A 55 -20.57 -3.10 2.34
C LYS A 55 -20.93 -2.56 0.97
N HIS A 56 -21.83 -1.59 0.95
CA HIS A 56 -22.15 -0.78 -0.21
C HIS A 56 -21.58 0.64 -0.03
N PHE A 57 -21.05 1.21 -1.11
CA PHE A 57 -20.50 2.55 -1.20
C PHE A 57 -21.26 3.32 -2.29
N PRO A 58 -22.18 4.23 -1.93
CA PRO A 58 -22.93 5.00 -2.92
C PRO A 58 -22.00 5.99 -3.64
N ARG A 59 -22.35 6.38 -4.87
CA ARG A 59 -21.59 7.41 -5.59
C ARG A 59 -21.77 8.80 -4.96
N PRO A 60 -20.74 9.67 -4.97
CA PRO A 60 -19.35 9.37 -5.34
C PRO A 60 -18.60 8.66 -4.20
N TYR A 61 -17.76 7.69 -4.56
CA TYR A 61 -16.84 7.01 -3.62
C TYR A 61 -15.40 7.22 -4.04
N THR A 62 -14.48 7.08 -3.09
CA THR A 62 -13.04 7.15 -3.35
C THR A 62 -12.34 5.82 -3.06
N LYS A 63 -11.19 5.62 -3.70
CA LYS A 63 -10.33 4.46 -3.46
C LYS A 63 -9.97 4.31 -1.97
N ASN A 64 -9.58 5.40 -1.32
CA ASN A 64 -9.15 5.35 0.08
C ASN A 64 -10.32 5.06 1.01
N GLN A 65 -11.51 5.63 0.77
CA GLN A 65 -12.71 5.32 1.55
C GLN A 65 -13.00 3.82 1.56
N ILE A 66 -12.96 3.18 0.38
CA ILE A 66 -13.16 1.73 0.26
C ILE A 66 -12.08 0.95 1.01
N LYS A 67 -10.81 1.33 0.84
CA LYS A 67 -9.69 0.68 1.51
C LYS A 67 -9.74 0.83 3.03
N LYS A 68 -10.11 2.00 3.56
CA LYS A 68 -10.25 2.27 4.99
C LYS A 68 -11.31 1.36 5.61
N GLU A 69 -12.46 1.25 4.97
CA GLU A 69 -13.55 0.43 5.47
C GLU A 69 -13.17 -1.06 5.55
N VAL A 70 -12.50 -1.56 4.50
CA VAL A 70 -11.98 -2.93 4.47
C VAL A 70 -10.86 -3.12 5.49
N TYR A 71 -9.96 -2.14 5.64
CA TYR A 71 -8.90 -2.16 6.64
C TYR A 71 -9.46 -2.26 8.06
N GLU A 72 -10.44 -1.45 8.42
CA GLU A 72 -11.08 -1.48 9.74
C GLU A 72 -11.77 -2.81 10.00
N TYR A 73 -12.48 -3.35 8.99
CA TYR A 73 -13.07 -4.68 9.09
C TYR A 73 -12.00 -5.76 9.37
N LEU A 74 -10.89 -5.77 8.62
CA LEU A 74 -9.82 -6.75 8.79
C LEU A 74 -9.03 -6.57 10.09
N LYS A 75 -8.80 -5.32 10.51
CA LYS A 75 -8.22 -4.95 11.81
C LYS A 75 -9.07 -5.52 12.94
N ALA A 76 -10.37 -5.29 12.92
CA ALA A 76 -11.29 -5.82 13.93
C ALA A 76 -11.33 -7.36 13.97
N GLN A 77 -11.25 -8.03 12.81
CA GLN A 77 -11.23 -9.50 12.79
C GLN A 77 -9.90 -10.12 13.21
N SER A 78 -8.78 -9.47 12.87
CA SER A 78 -7.43 -10.02 13.10
C SER A 78 -6.81 -9.59 14.44
N GLY A 79 -7.28 -8.48 15.01
CA GLY A 79 -6.63 -7.79 16.13
C GLY A 79 -5.28 -7.16 15.76
N LYS A 80 -4.91 -7.11 14.48
CA LYS A 80 -3.63 -6.57 13.99
C LYS A 80 -3.81 -5.14 13.50
N GLU A 81 -2.81 -4.31 13.74
CA GLU A 81 -2.72 -2.98 13.14
C GLU A 81 -1.51 -2.93 12.21
N LEU A 82 -1.70 -2.46 10.97
CA LEU A 82 -0.60 -2.39 10.01
C LEU A 82 0.15 -1.06 10.19
N PRO A 83 1.49 -1.06 10.27
CA PRO A 83 2.26 0.17 10.47
C PRO A 83 2.04 1.24 9.39
N TRP A 84 1.72 0.82 8.17
CA TRP A 84 1.50 1.67 7.00
C TRP A 84 0.00 1.86 6.69
N GLY A 85 -0.91 1.44 7.57
CA GLY A 85 -2.35 1.53 7.38
C GLY A 85 -2.83 0.93 6.06
N ILE A 86 -3.50 1.75 5.24
CA ILE A 86 -4.06 1.31 3.95
C ILE A 86 -3.03 1.34 2.80
N LEU A 87 -1.78 1.78 3.04
CA LEU A 87 -0.76 1.81 2.00
C LEU A 87 -0.26 0.40 1.70
N THR A 88 -0.74 -0.15 0.59
CA THR A 88 -0.39 -1.48 0.09
C THR A 88 0.16 -1.38 -1.33
N GLY A 89 1.31 -2.01 -1.60
CA GLY A 89 1.92 -2.05 -2.93
C GLY A 89 2.40 -0.69 -3.48
N ILE A 90 2.54 0.32 -2.63
CA ILE A 90 3.02 1.67 -2.98
C ILE A 90 4.25 1.98 -2.14
N ARG A 91 5.24 2.67 -2.71
CA ARG A 91 6.35 3.30 -1.98
C ARG A 91 5.80 4.43 -1.09
N PRO A 92 5.76 4.30 0.25
CA PRO A 92 5.06 5.26 1.11
C PRO A 92 5.58 6.70 0.98
N ALA A 93 6.90 6.88 0.86
CA ALA A 93 7.54 8.19 0.71
C ALA A 93 7.14 8.98 -0.55
N LYS A 94 6.53 8.32 -1.56
CA LYS A 94 6.07 9.01 -2.78
C LYS A 94 4.96 10.02 -2.49
N ILE A 95 4.11 9.74 -1.50
CA ILE A 95 2.99 10.63 -1.11
C ILE A 95 3.53 11.93 -0.52
N PRO A 96 4.31 11.93 0.58
CA PRO A 96 4.85 13.16 1.15
C PRO A 96 5.73 13.92 0.15
N LEU A 97 6.55 13.24 -0.66
CA LEU A 97 7.37 13.90 -1.69
C LEU A 97 6.52 14.73 -2.67
N ARG A 98 5.43 14.14 -3.19
CA ARG A 98 4.53 14.86 -4.11
C ARG A 98 3.86 16.05 -3.43
N LEU A 99 3.46 15.91 -2.16
CA LEU A 99 2.82 16.99 -1.39
C LEU A 99 3.81 18.13 -1.11
N MET A 100 5.07 17.81 -0.79
CA MET A 100 6.15 18.81 -0.67
C MET A 100 6.39 19.56 -1.98
N MET A 101 6.42 18.87 -3.12
CA MET A 101 6.51 19.50 -4.45
C MET A 101 5.32 20.41 -4.78
N GLN A 102 4.17 20.18 -4.16
CA GLN A 102 2.98 21.04 -4.26
C GLN A 102 3.00 22.21 -3.26
N GLY A 103 4.06 22.35 -2.45
CA GLY A 103 4.22 23.42 -1.47
C GLY A 103 3.44 23.20 -0.17
N LYS A 104 3.07 21.95 0.16
CA LYS A 104 2.43 21.65 1.45
C LYS A 104 3.44 21.64 2.59
N GLU A 105 2.99 22.13 3.75
CA GLU A 105 3.77 22.15 4.98
C GLU A 105 3.90 20.75 5.58
N GLU A 106 5.01 20.49 6.26
CA GLU A 106 5.34 19.18 6.84
C GLU A 106 4.26 18.66 7.79
N ALA A 107 3.73 19.53 8.66
CA ALA A 107 2.65 19.17 9.58
C ALA A 107 1.37 18.73 8.85
N GLU A 108 1.00 19.42 7.76
CA GLU A 108 -0.16 19.04 6.95
C GLU A 108 0.06 17.67 6.30
N ILE A 109 1.29 17.40 5.85
CA ILE A 109 1.65 16.12 5.24
C ILE A 109 1.58 14.98 6.26
N GLU A 110 2.07 15.21 7.48
CA GLU A 110 1.97 14.24 8.57
C GLU A 110 0.51 13.91 8.89
N ASP A 111 -0.35 14.92 9.01
CA ASP A 111 -1.77 14.75 9.29
C ASP A 111 -2.46 13.98 8.16
N ILE A 112 -2.15 14.27 6.90
CA ILE A 112 -2.65 13.48 5.76
C ILE A 112 -2.23 12.01 5.89
N LEU A 113 -0.98 11.71 6.22
CA LEU A 113 -0.51 10.32 6.34
C LEU A 113 -1.19 9.59 7.52
N LYS A 114 -1.43 10.26 8.64
CA LYS A 114 -2.11 9.69 9.82
C LYS A 114 -3.60 9.48 9.54
N GLU A 115 -4.31 10.53 9.14
CA GLU A 115 -5.77 10.53 9.04
C GLU A 115 -6.29 9.91 7.74
N GLU A 116 -5.63 10.19 6.61
CA GLU A 116 -6.08 9.69 5.31
C GLU A 116 -5.56 8.29 4.99
N TYR A 117 -4.39 7.92 5.50
CA TYR A 117 -3.76 6.65 5.18
C TYR A 117 -3.62 5.69 6.38
N PHE A 118 -4.01 6.11 7.58
CA PHE A 118 -3.89 5.32 8.82
C PHE A 118 -2.45 4.85 9.09
N CYS A 119 -1.47 5.65 8.66
CA CYS A 119 -0.07 5.34 8.94
C CYS A 119 0.24 5.62 10.41
N ARG A 120 0.96 4.70 11.04
CA ARG A 120 1.41 4.86 12.42
C ARG A 120 2.45 5.98 12.52
N GLU A 121 2.45 6.69 13.64
CA GLU A 121 3.31 7.86 13.91
C GLU A 121 4.79 7.66 13.51
N ASP A 122 5.41 6.54 13.91
CA ASP A 122 6.82 6.25 13.59
C ASP A 122 7.05 6.08 12.07
N LYS A 123 6.05 5.56 11.35
CA LYS A 123 6.10 5.37 9.90
C LYS A 123 5.82 6.65 9.14
N VAL A 124 4.96 7.51 9.67
CA VAL A 124 4.72 8.86 9.14
C VAL A 124 6.03 9.64 9.16
N ARG A 125 6.69 9.73 10.32
CA ARG A 125 7.99 10.42 10.46
C ARG A 125 9.03 9.87 9.50
N LEU A 126 9.17 8.54 9.45
CA LEU A 126 10.09 7.88 8.52
C LEU A 126 9.80 8.24 7.06
N ALA A 127 8.54 8.23 6.62
CA ALA A 127 8.18 8.56 5.24
C ALA A 127 8.44 10.04 4.91
N VAL A 128 8.16 10.93 5.86
CA VAL A 128 8.43 12.37 5.73
C VAL A 128 9.93 12.64 5.68
N ASP A 129 10.73 12.06 6.57
CA ASP A 129 12.20 12.22 6.57
C ASP A 129 12.83 11.76 5.26
N VAL A 130 12.42 10.59 4.78
CA VAL A 130 12.87 10.05 3.49
C VAL A 130 12.47 10.99 2.35
N ALA A 131 11.24 11.47 2.32
CA ALA A 131 10.77 12.40 1.31
C ALA A 131 11.47 13.76 1.34
N LYS A 132 11.76 14.32 2.53
CA LYS A 132 12.54 15.55 2.69
C LYS A 132 13.94 15.39 2.12
N LYS A 133 14.59 14.26 2.42
CA LYS A 133 15.91 13.98 1.87
C LYS A 133 15.85 13.85 0.35
N GLU A 134 14.91 13.10 -0.19
CA GLU A 134 14.70 12.96 -1.64
C GLU A 134 14.45 14.32 -2.30
N PHE A 135 13.53 15.10 -1.76
CA PHE A 135 13.21 16.45 -2.23
C PHE A 135 14.47 17.30 -2.27
N SER A 136 15.23 17.38 -1.18
CA SER A 136 16.48 18.17 -1.10
C SER A 136 17.53 17.77 -2.14
N LEU A 137 17.59 16.48 -2.52
CA LEU A 137 18.56 15.95 -3.48
C LEU A 137 18.14 16.17 -4.93
N THR A 138 16.84 16.24 -5.20
CA THR A 138 16.30 16.42 -6.56
C THR A 138 15.97 17.88 -6.87
N GLN A 139 15.84 18.75 -5.86
CA GLN A 139 15.67 20.18 -6.05
C GLN A 139 16.80 20.74 -6.94
N GLY A 140 16.41 21.37 -8.05
CA GLY A 140 17.34 21.98 -9.02
C GLY A 140 17.84 21.06 -10.13
N MET A 141 17.43 19.77 -10.16
CA MET A 141 17.72 18.89 -11.30
C MET A 141 16.81 19.22 -12.49
N GLN A 142 17.39 19.31 -13.68
CA GLN A 142 16.63 19.44 -14.94
C GLN A 142 16.21 18.05 -15.42
N HIS A 143 15.04 17.59 -14.98
CA HIS A 143 14.57 16.23 -15.26
C HIS A 143 14.44 15.92 -16.76
N GLU A 144 14.28 16.93 -17.61
CA GLU A 144 14.16 16.80 -19.06
C GLU A 144 15.50 16.55 -19.76
N THR A 145 16.62 16.94 -19.15
CA THR A 145 17.96 16.88 -19.74
C THR A 145 18.91 15.96 -18.97
N CYS A 146 18.52 15.50 -17.77
CA CYS A 146 19.28 14.56 -16.96
C CYS A 146 18.97 13.10 -17.30
N ALA A 147 20.00 12.25 -17.22
CA ALA A 147 19.85 10.80 -17.26
C ALA A 147 19.97 10.21 -15.84
N ASN A 148 19.14 9.23 -15.51
CA ASN A 148 19.25 8.46 -14.27
C ASN A 148 19.94 7.13 -14.57
N VAL A 149 21.06 6.86 -13.90
CA VAL A 149 21.73 5.56 -13.96
C VAL A 149 21.29 4.73 -12.75
N TYR A 150 20.60 3.63 -13.00
CA TYR A 150 20.31 2.67 -11.96
C TYR A 150 21.48 1.68 -11.84
N ILE A 151 22.11 1.65 -10.68
CA ILE A 151 23.10 0.63 -10.33
C ILE A 151 22.38 -0.42 -9.48
N GLY A 152 22.35 -1.66 -9.97
CA GLY A 152 21.66 -2.76 -9.30
C GLY A 152 22.22 -3.00 -7.90
N ILE A 153 21.34 -3.16 -6.91
CA ILE A 153 21.74 -3.60 -5.57
C ILE A 153 21.65 -5.13 -5.55
N PRO A 154 22.78 -5.85 -5.61
CA PRO A 154 22.79 -7.30 -5.81
C PRO A 154 22.24 -8.06 -4.60
N PHE A 155 22.39 -7.52 -3.38
CA PHE A 155 21.94 -8.17 -2.15
C PHE A 155 21.04 -7.24 -1.35
N CYS A 156 19.85 -7.73 -1.01
CA CYS A 156 18.89 -6.98 -0.20
C CYS A 156 18.74 -7.65 1.17
N PRO A 157 18.88 -6.92 2.30
CA PRO A 157 18.69 -7.48 3.64
C PRO A 157 17.32 -8.17 3.80
N THR A 158 16.27 -7.57 3.25
CA THR A 158 14.90 -8.09 3.27
C THR A 158 14.21 -7.80 1.94
N ILE A 159 13.86 -8.83 1.18
CA ILE A 159 13.11 -8.65 -0.08
C ILE A 159 11.65 -8.31 0.25
N CYS A 160 11.19 -7.15 -0.21
CA CYS A 160 9.78 -6.78 -0.11
C CYS A 160 8.91 -7.75 -0.92
N ALA A 161 7.70 -8.05 -0.44
CA ALA A 161 6.76 -8.94 -1.14
C ALA A 161 6.34 -8.46 -2.54
N TYR A 162 6.57 -7.19 -2.86
CA TYR A 162 6.31 -6.55 -4.15
C TYR A 162 7.59 -6.12 -4.89
N CYS A 163 8.77 -6.57 -4.44
CA CYS A 163 10.04 -6.18 -5.04
C CYS A 163 10.17 -6.76 -6.45
N SER A 164 10.28 -5.88 -7.45
CA SER A 164 10.59 -6.26 -8.84
C SER A 164 12.08 -6.18 -9.18
N PHE A 165 12.92 -5.75 -8.22
CA PHE A 165 14.36 -5.69 -8.42
C PHE A 165 14.98 -7.09 -8.36
N SER A 166 15.95 -7.34 -9.25
CA SER A 166 16.75 -8.56 -9.30
C SER A 166 17.80 -8.56 -8.18
N SER A 167 17.35 -8.59 -6.92
CA SER A 167 18.21 -8.66 -5.74
C SER A 167 18.11 -10.03 -5.08
N PHE A 168 19.24 -10.55 -4.62
CA PHE A 168 19.31 -11.79 -3.84
C PHE A 168 19.03 -11.50 -2.35
N PRO A 169 18.27 -12.36 -1.64
CA PRO A 169 18.09 -12.20 -0.20
C PRO A 169 19.43 -12.38 0.51
N ALA A 170 19.93 -11.34 1.16
CA ALA A 170 21.27 -11.32 1.78
C ALA A 170 21.46 -12.50 2.75
N GLY A 171 20.47 -12.78 3.61
CA GLY A 171 20.55 -13.89 4.57
C GLY A 171 20.66 -15.28 3.94
N ARG A 172 20.24 -15.49 2.68
CA ARG A 172 20.41 -16.76 1.97
C ARG A 172 21.74 -16.84 1.20
N TYR A 173 22.32 -15.70 0.88
CA TYR A 173 23.49 -15.58 0.01
C TYR A 173 24.69 -14.96 0.72
N GLN A 174 24.72 -15.00 2.05
CA GLN A 174 25.73 -14.36 2.89
C GLN A 174 27.16 -14.76 2.47
N ASP A 175 27.39 -16.05 2.25
CA ASP A 175 28.70 -16.59 1.84
C ASP A 175 29.17 -16.15 0.44
N LYS A 176 28.29 -15.52 -0.35
CA LYS A 176 28.61 -14.99 -1.68
C LYS A 176 28.72 -13.46 -1.70
N MET A 177 28.40 -12.79 -0.59
CA MET A 177 28.44 -11.33 -0.51
C MET A 177 29.88 -10.83 -0.50
N ASP A 178 30.77 -11.48 0.26
CA ASP A 178 32.18 -11.08 0.36
C ASP A 178 32.96 -11.23 -0.97
N ALA A 179 32.46 -12.08 -1.87
CA ALA A 179 33.07 -12.33 -3.17
C ALA A 179 32.64 -11.34 -4.27
N TYR A 180 31.67 -10.46 -3.98
CA TYR A 180 31.09 -9.50 -4.92
C TYR A 180 31.60 -8.08 -4.63
#